data_AF-A0A6V7I7Z4-F1
#
_entry.id   AF-A0A6V7I7Z4-F1
#
_cell.length_a   1.000
_cell.length_b   1.000
_cell.length_c   1.000
_cell.angle_alpha   90.00
_cell.angle_beta   90.00
_cell.angle_gamma   90.00
#
_symmetry.space_group_name_H-M   'P 1'
#
loop_
_entity.id
_entity.type
_entity.pdbx_description
1 polymer ?
#
loop_
_entity_poly.entity_id
_entity_poly.type
_entity_poly.pdbx_seq_one_letter_code
_entity_poly.pdbx_strand_id
1 'polypeptide(L)' 'NWLKTNGEAIYKTIPWTVQNDTITSDTWYTSAPELATIYAIMLHWPKDNVAKLGALPLNVSYNFEILGHANQLH' A
#
# COMPACT_ATOMS: atom_id res chain seq x y z
N ASN A 1 -11.84 11.31 10.68
CA ASN A 1 -12.11 11.19 9.22
C ASN A 1 -10.91 10.59 8.47
N TRP A 2 -10.40 9.42 8.88
CA TRP A 2 -9.31 8.72 8.17
C TRP A 2 -9.83 7.46 7.45
N LEU A 3 -10.65 6.67 8.15
CA LEU A 3 -11.30 5.47 7.61
C LEU A 3 -12.26 5.75 6.45
N LYS A 4 -12.74 6.99 6.28
CA LYS A 4 -13.57 7.34 5.11
C LYS A 4 -12.78 7.28 3.80
N THR A 5 -11.48 7.58 3.84
CA THR A 5 -10.61 7.57 2.67
C THR A 5 -9.83 6.27 2.58
N ASN A 6 -9.30 5.79 3.71
CA ASN A 6 -8.40 4.64 3.75
C ASN A 6 -9.11 3.32 4.10
N GLY A 7 -10.43 3.35 4.32
CA GLY A 7 -11.19 2.19 4.80
C GLY A 7 -11.17 1.00 3.84
N GLU A 8 -11.01 1.24 2.53
CA GLU A 8 -10.87 0.19 1.53
C GLU A 8 -9.62 -0.66 1.74
N ALA A 9 -8.52 -0.06 2.22
CA ALA A 9 -7.30 -0.77 2.56
C ALA A 9 -7.39 -1.55 3.89
N ILE A 10 -8.51 -1.45 4.61
CA ILE A 10 -8.69 -2.01 5.96
C ILE A 10 -9.82 -3.03 5.96
N TYR A 11 -11.03 -2.60 5.63
CA TYR A 11 -12.22 -3.45 5.72
C TYR A 11 -12.19 -4.54 4.65
N LYS A 12 -12.48 -5.78 5.07
CA LYS A 12 -12.53 -6.99 4.20
C LYS A 12 -11.22 -7.32 3.50
N THR A 13 -10.13 -6.62 3.84
CA THR A 13 -8.78 -7.04 3.46
C THR A 13 -8.31 -8.15 4.38
N ILE A 14 -7.32 -8.91 3.91
CA ILE A 14 -6.60 -9.90 4.71
C ILE A 14 -5.16 -9.45 4.87
N PRO A 15 -4.42 -9.94 5.88
CA PRO A 15 -3.00 -9.67 5.96
C PRO A 15 -2.27 -10.22 4.73
N TRP A 16 -1.35 -9.43 4.18
CA TRP A 16 -0.52 -9.89 3.07
C TRP A 16 0.60 -10.81 3.55
N THR A 17 1.26 -11.53 2.63
CA THR A 17 2.30 -12.53 2.94
C THR A 17 3.43 -11.96 3.78
N VAL A 18 3.83 -10.71 3.50
CA VAL A 18 4.78 -9.94 4.31
C VAL A 18 4.05 -8.70 4.81
N GLN A 19 3.64 -8.68 6.08
CA GLN A 19 2.78 -7.62 6.61
C GLN A 19 3.51 -6.31 6.92
N ASN A 20 4.80 -6.36 7.25
CA ASN A 20 5.62 -5.19 7.53
C ASN A 20 6.74 -5.12 6.49
N ASP A 21 6.95 -3.95 5.89
CA ASP A 21 7.91 -3.81 4.81
C ASP A 21 9.35 -4.09 5.26
N THR A 22 10.11 -4.75 4.38
CA THR A 22 11.47 -5.19 4.67
C THR A 22 12.50 -4.07 4.63
N ILE A 23 12.18 -2.93 4.00
CA ILE A 23 13.05 -1.77 3.86
C ILE A 23 12.50 -0.58 4.67
N THR A 24 11.18 -0.38 4.67
CA THR A 24 10.52 0.75 5.33
C THR A 24 9.69 0.27 6.52
N SER A 25 10.28 0.23 7.72
CA SER A 25 9.68 -0.33 8.94
C SER A 25 8.28 0.19 9.30
N ASP A 26 7.94 1.40 8.84
CA ASP A 26 6.66 2.05 9.13
C ASP A 26 5.62 1.86 8.03
N THR A 27 5.85 0.94 7.09
CA THR A 27 4.89 0.56 6.04
C THR A 27 4.33 -0.83 6.30
N TRP A 28 3.01 -0.94 6.25
CA TRP A 28 2.27 -2.18 6.48
C TRP A 28 1.47 -2.60 5.26
N TYR A 29 1.25 -3.90 5.09
CA TYR A 29 0.54 -4.45 3.94
C TYR A 29 -0.69 -5.25 4.32
N THR A 30 -1.77 -4.96 3.60
CA THR A 30 -2.96 -5.81 3.49
C THR A 30 -3.21 -6.15 2.03
N SER A 31 -4.04 -7.14 1.76
CA SER A 31 -4.44 -7.49 0.39
C SER A 31 -5.93 -7.71 0.28
N ALA A 32 -6.45 -7.43 -0.91
CA ALA A 32 -7.78 -7.80 -1.35
C ALA A 32 -7.64 -8.72 -2.57
N PRO A 33 -7.55 -10.05 -2.38
CA PRO A 33 -7.32 -11.00 -3.48
C PRO A 33 -8.40 -10.93 -4.56
N GLU A 34 -9.66 -10.70 -4.17
CA GLU A 34 -10.80 -10.57 -5.09
C GLU A 34 -10.67 -9.37 -6.04
N LEU A 35 -9.91 -8.34 -5.64
CA LEU A 35 -9.65 -7.14 -6.44
C LEU A 35 -8.28 -7.19 -7.13
N ALA A 36 -7.49 -8.25 -6.89
CA ALA A 36 -6.09 -8.33 -7.28
C ALA A 36 -5.27 -7.11 -6.81
N THR A 37 -5.54 -6.63 -5.59
CA THR A 37 -4.93 -5.40 -5.04
C THR A 37 -4.13 -5.69 -3.77
N ILE A 38 -2.97 -5.04 -3.65
CA ILE A 38 -2.15 -4.97 -2.44
C ILE A 38 -2.17 -3.52 -1.96
N TYR A 39 -2.43 -3.30 -0.68
CA TYR A 39 -2.40 -1.97 -0.08
C TYR A 39 -1.12 -1.78 0.72
N ALA A 40 -0.34 -0.76 0.38
CA ALA A 40 0.77 -0.28 1.19
C ALA A 40 0.30 0.87 2.08
N ILE A 41 0.29 0.66 3.39
CA ILE A 41 -0.17 1.60 4.40
C ILE A 41 1.06 2.21 5.07
N MET A 42 1.45 3.40 4.60
CA MET A 42 2.55 4.17 5.19
C MET A 42 2.04 4.95 6.41
N LEU A 43 2.65 4.74 7.57
CA LEU A 43 2.29 5.45 8.81
C LEU A 43 2.86 6.88 8.83
N HIS A 44 3.90 7.14 8.04
CA HIS A 44 4.53 8.43 7.87
C HIS A 44 4.69 8.74 6.38
N TRP A 45 4.66 10.02 6.03
CA TRP A 45 4.96 10.44 4.67
C TRP A 45 6.43 10.12 4.34
N PRO A 46 6.73 9.53 3.17
CA PRO A 46 8.09 9.14 2.84
C PRO A 46 9.02 10.33 2.69
N LYS A 47 10.27 10.15 3.11
CA LYS A 47 11.32 11.14 2.89
C LYS A 47 11.52 11.35 1.39
N ASP A 48 11.78 12.60 1.00
CA ASP A 48 12.05 13.00 -0.38
C ASP A 48 10.89 12.68 -1.35
N ASN A 49 9.68 12.42 -0.83
CA ASN A 49 8.50 11.99 -1.58
C ASN A 49 8.70 10.66 -2.34
N VAL A 50 9.62 9.80 -1.90
CA VAL A 50 9.90 8.50 -2.54
C VAL A 50 9.53 7.35 -1.61
N ALA A 51 8.44 6.65 -1.93
CA ALA A 51 8.06 5.42 -1.23
C ALA A 51 8.93 4.24 -1.70
N LYS A 52 9.58 3.55 -0.76
CA LYS A 52 10.36 2.33 -1.02
C LYS A 52 9.59 1.13 -0.47
N LEU A 53 9.14 0.26 -1.38
CA LEU A 53 8.31 -0.90 -1.07
C LEU A 53 9.14 -2.18 -1.28
N GLY A 54 9.90 -2.58 -0.25
CA GLY A 54 10.86 -3.68 -0.33
C GLY A 54 10.25 -5.07 -0.38
N ALA A 55 9.00 -5.21 0.05
CA ALA A 55 8.33 -6.50 0.06
C ALA A 55 7.72 -6.90 -1.30
N LEU A 56 7.57 -5.97 -2.26
CA LEU A 56 6.95 -6.24 -3.56
C LEU A 56 7.86 -7.06 -4.50
N PRO A 57 7.36 -8.16 -5.11
CA PRO A 57 8.08 -8.91 -6.14
C PRO A 57 8.48 -8.05 -7.36
N LEU A 58 9.74 -8.12 -7.77
CA LEU A 58 10.26 -7.32 -8.90
C LEU A 58 9.88 -7.86 -10.28
N ASN A 59 9.37 -9.09 -10.36
CA ASN A 59 8.99 -9.76 -11.61
C ASN A 59 7.53 -9.53 -12.02
N VAL A 60 6.85 -8.59 -11.37
CA VAL A 60 5.45 -8.23 -11.61
C VAL A 60 5.37 -6.75 -11.96
N SER A 61 4.49 -6.39 -12.91
CA SER A 61 4.17 -5.00 -13.22
C SER A 61 3.02 -4.53 -12.34
N TYR A 62 3.17 -3.35 -11.74
CA TYR A 62 2.17 -2.74 -10.86
C TYR A 62 1.70 -1.41 -11.42
N ASN A 63 0.44 -1.07 -11.15
CA ASN A 63 -0.08 0.28 -11.28
C ASN A 63 -0.23 0.85 -9.86
N PHE A 64 0.24 2.07 -9.63
CA PHE A 64 0.23 2.69 -8.31
C PHE A 64 -0.78 3.84 -8.23
N GLU A 65 -1.59 3.83 -7.17
CA GLU A 65 -2.59 4.85 -6.86
C GLU A 65 -2.50 5.23 -5.39
N ILE A 66 -2.70 6.52 -5.09
CA ILE A 66 -2.83 7.01 -3.70
C ILE A 66 -4.31 7.20 -3.40
N LEU A 67 -4.81 6.50 -2.38
CA LEU A 67 -6.17 6.69 -1.91
C LEU A 67 -6.41 8.15 -1.48
N GLY A 68 -7.51 8.72 -1.94
CA GLY A 68 -7.85 10.13 -1.69
C GLY A 68 -7.14 11.13 -2.60
N HIS A 69 -6.36 10.68 -3.60
CA HIS A 69 -5.81 11.52 -4.65
C HIS A 69 -6.32 11.04 -6.02
N ALA A 70 -6.82 11.96 -6.85
CA ALA A 70 -7.55 11.61 -8.08
C ALA A 70 -6.67 11.18 -9.26
N ASN A 71 -5.33 11.27 -9.13
CA ASN A 71 -4.40 11.00 -10.23
C ASN A 71 -3.47 9.83 -9.91
N GLN A 72 -3.16 9.01 -10.93
CA GLN A 72 -2.14 7.96 -10.88
C GLN A 72 -0.76 8.58 -10.60
N LEU A 73 0.05 7.89 -9.81
CA LEU A 73 1.44 8.26 -9.61
C LEU A 73 2.24 7.81 -10.83
N HIS A 74 3.03 8.73 -11.38
CA HIS A 74 4.00 8.46 -12.46
C HIS A 74 5.35 8.02 -11.90
#